data_AF-A0A535RLL2-F1
#
_entry.id   AF-A0A535RLL2-F1
#
_cell.length_a   1.000
_cell.length_b   1.000
_cell.length_c   1.000
_cell.angle_alpha   90.00
_cell.angle_beta   90.00
_cell.angle_gamma   90.00
#
_symmetry.space_group_name_H-M   'P 1'
#
loop_
_entity.id
_entity.type
_entity.pdbx_description
1 polymer ?
#
loop_
_entity_poly.entity_id
_entity_poly.type
_entity_poly.pdbx_seq_one_letter_code
_entity_poly.pdbx_strand_id
1 'polypeptide(L)' 'MNDKDFLSVEEVAKRLGLKEETIRTYIREGSLNAYRFGNVLRIRVDDFEKFVQERKIRRDEEK' A
#
# COMPACT_ATOMS: atom_id res chain seq x y z
N MET A 1 -18.08 -11.63 -7.73
CA MET A 1 -17.89 -11.54 -6.27
C MET A 1 -16.60 -10.77 -6.07
N ASN A 2 -16.68 -9.45 -5.85
CA ASN A 2 -15.50 -8.64 -5.51
C ASN A 2 -15.41 -8.60 -3.99
N ASP A 3 -14.91 -9.68 -3.43
CA ASP A 3 -14.51 -9.71 -2.03
C ASP A 3 -13.48 -8.60 -1.83
N LYS A 4 -13.73 -7.79 -0.81
CA LYS A 4 -12.99 -6.58 -0.54
C LYS A 4 -11.59 -7.01 -0.08
N ASP A 5 -10.63 -7.10 -0.99
CA ASP A 5 -9.27 -7.46 -0.66
C ASP A 5 -8.63 -6.33 0.16
N PHE A 6 -8.77 -6.48 1.48
CA PHE A 6 -8.18 -5.62 2.49
C PHE A 6 -6.88 -6.25 2.97
N LEU A 7 -5.76 -5.68 2.54
CA LEU A 7 -4.43 -6.07 2.96
C LEU A 7 -4.12 -5.53 4.35
N SER A 8 -3.47 -6.32 5.19
CA SER A 8 -2.89 -5.80 6.43
C SER A 8 -1.60 -5.05 6.13
N VAL A 9 -1.17 -4.19 7.07
CA VAL A 9 0.12 -3.48 7.00
C VAL A 9 1.28 -4.46 6.77
N GLU A 10 1.27 -5.61 7.45
CA GLU A 10 2.24 -6.68 7.29
C GLU A 10 2.25 -7.27 5.88
N GLU A 11 1.09 -7.42 5.24
CA GLU A 11 1.00 -8.01 3.92
C GLU A 11 1.49 -7.05 2.84
N VAL A 12 1.15 -5.77 2.96
CA VAL A 12 1.71 -4.71 2.11
C VAL A 12 3.22 -4.61 2.27
N ALA A 13 3.71 -4.66 3.50
CA ALA A 13 5.14 -4.68 3.81
C ALA A 13 5.85 -5.85 3.12
N LYS A 14 5.30 -7.07 3.24
CA LYS A 14 5.83 -8.26 2.56
C LYS A 14 5.81 -8.15 1.04
N ARG A 15 4.71 -7.65 0.45
CA ARG A 15 4.59 -7.50 -1.02
C ARG A 15 5.58 -6.49 -1.59
N LEU A 16 5.86 -5.40 -0.86
CA LEU A 16 6.83 -4.38 -1.27
C LEU A 16 8.26 -4.71 -0.85
N GLY A 17 8.47 -5.74 -0.02
CA GLY A 17 9.77 -6.01 0.60
C GLY A 17 10.21 -4.91 1.58
N LEU A 18 9.28 -4.17 2.15
CA LEU A 18 9.52 -3.06 3.08
C LEU A 18 9.24 -3.49 4.53
N LYS A 19 9.67 -2.65 5.48
CA LYS A 19 9.33 -2.82 6.89
C LYS A 19 7.95 -2.24 7.18
N GLU A 20 7.23 -2.84 8.12
CA GLU A 20 5.93 -2.34 8.58
C GLU A 20 6.01 -0.88 9.06
N GLU A 21 7.13 -0.49 9.67
CA GLU A 21 7.38 0.88 10.11
C GLU A 21 7.33 1.86 8.94
N THR A 22 7.94 1.50 7.80
CA THR A 22 7.91 2.30 6.58
C THR A 22 6.48 2.45 6.05
N ILE A 23 5.69 1.38 6.08
CA ILE A 23 4.28 1.41 5.67
C ILE A 23 3.47 2.29 6.62
N ARG A 24 3.70 2.21 7.94
CA ARG A 24 3.07 3.09 8.94
C ARG A 24 3.44 4.54 8.73
N THR A 25 4.68 4.84 8.34
CA THR A 25 5.12 6.18 7.96
C THR A 25 4.35 6.68 6.74
N TYR A 26 4.22 5.88 5.68
CA TYR A 26 3.42 6.27 4.51
C TYR A 26 1.94 6.50 4.82
N ILE A 27 1.38 5.73 5.75
CA ILE A 27 0.00 5.95 6.23
C ILE A 27 -0.08 7.27 7.01
N ARG A 28 0.91 7.57 7.87
CA ARG A 28 0.96 8.82 8.63
C ARG A 28 1.18 10.05 7.74
N GLU A 29 1.99 9.92 6.71
CA GLU A 29 2.24 10.97 5.71
C GLU A 29 1.07 11.15 4.73
N GLY A 30 0.08 10.24 4.73
CA GLY A 30 -1.05 10.27 3.81
C GLY A 30 -0.71 9.78 2.39
N SER A 31 0.50 9.26 2.16
CA SER A 31 0.88 8.67 0.88
C SER A 31 0.21 7.31 0.63
N LEU A 32 -0.17 6.58 1.69
CA LEU A 32 -0.87 5.31 1.58
C LEU A 32 -2.16 5.32 2.38
N ASN A 33 -3.29 5.17 1.70
CA ASN A 33 -4.59 5.11 2.34
C ASN A 33 -4.78 3.80 3.10
N ALA A 34 -4.97 3.91 4.41
CA ALA A 34 -5.35 2.80 5.27
C ALA A 34 -6.67 3.10 5.99
N TYR A 35 -7.49 2.07 6.08
CA TYR A 35 -8.74 2.03 6.82
C TYR A 35 -8.48 1.42 8.20
N ARG A 36 -8.88 2.14 9.24
CA ARG A 36 -8.85 1.63 10.61
C ARG A 36 -10.10 0.83 10.89
N PHE A 37 -9.95 -0.48 11.06
CA PHE A 37 -11.00 -1.38 11.51
C PHE A 37 -10.76 -1.72 12.97
N GLY A 38 -11.32 -0.90 13.88
CA GLY A 38 -11.11 -1.04 15.32
C GLY A 38 -9.64 -0.85 15.72
N ASN A 39 -8.98 -1.97 16.05
CA ASN A 39 -7.57 -2.01 16.46
C ASN A 39 -6.60 -2.41 15.34
N VAL A 40 -7.10 -2.78 14.16
CA VAL A 40 -6.26 -3.17 13.02
C VAL A 40 -6.36 -2.16 11.87
N LEU A 41 -5.25 -1.96 11.18
CA LEU A 41 -5.19 -1.17 9.95
C LEU A 41 -5.28 -2.11 8.76
N ARG A 42 -6.19 -1.81 7.83
CA ARG A 42 -6.37 -2.51 6.57
C ARG A 42 -6.24 -1.53 5.41
N ILE A 43 -5.57 -1.94 4.35
CA ILE A 43 -5.31 -1.16 3.15
C ILE A 43 -6.09 -1.85 2.03
N ARG A 44 -6.84 -1.12 1.21
CA ARG A 44 -7.48 -1.76 0.05
C ARG A 44 -6.41 -2.11 -0.97
N VAL A 45 -6.58 -3.24 -1.65
CA VAL A 45 -5.75 -3.57 -2.82
C VAL A 45 -5.76 -2.44 -3.84
N ASP A 46 -6.91 -1.81 -4.09
CA ASP A 46 -7.02 -0.67 -5.03
C ASP A 46 -6.13 0.52 -4.63
N ASP A 47 -6.12 0.90 -3.34
CA ASP A 47 -5.24 1.97 -2.83
C ASP A 47 -3.76 1.56 -2.91
N PHE A 48 -3.45 0.29 -2.62
CA PHE A 48 -2.10 -0.26 -2.76
C PHE A 48 -1.61 -0.21 -4.21
N GLU A 49 -2.44 -0.65 -5.16
CA GLU A 49 -2.09 -0.63 -6.59
C GLU A 49 -1.87 0.80 -7.07
N LYS A 50 -2.73 1.75 -6.68
CA LYS A 50 -2.54 3.18 -6.96
C LYS A 50 -1.22 3.71 -6.44
N PHE A 51 -0.87 3.37 -5.20
CA PHE A 51 0.43 3.75 -4.62
C PHE A 51 1.62 3.22 -5.41
N VAL A 52 1.57 1.96 -5.84
CA VAL A 52 2.62 1.36 -6.68
C VAL A 52 2.67 1.99 -8.07
N GLN A 53 1.52 2.30 -8.68
CA GLN A 53 1.45 2.95 -9.99
C GLN A 53 1.98 4.39 -9.95
N GLU A 54 1.65 5.16 -8.91
CA GLU A 54 2.11 6.54 -8.75
C GLU A 54 3.63 6.60 -8.53
N ARG A 55 4.18 5.65 -7.78
CA ARG A 55 5.64 5.48 -7.60
C ARG A 55 6.31 4.66 -8.67
N LYS A 56 5.61 4.22 -9.71
CA LYS A 56 6.22 3.58 -10.86
C LYS A 56 7.11 4.62 -11.50
N ILE A 57 8.39 4.56 -11.16
CA ILE A 57 9.42 5.32 -11.85
C ILE A 57 9.25 4.90 -13.30
N ARG A 58 8.71 5.81 -14.14
CA ARG A 58 8.88 5.73 -15.57
C ARG A 58 10.38 5.86 -15.77
N ARG A 59 11.10 4.75 -15.67
CA ARG A 59 12.27 4.61 -16.51
C ARG A 59 11.69 4.59 -17.90
N ASP A 60 11.66 5.79 -18.46
CA ASP A 60 11.85 6.02 -19.87
C ASP A 60 13.12 5.23 -20.26
N GLU A 61 12.95 3.92 -20.44
CA GLU A 61 13.77 3.12 -21.32
C GLU A 61 12.99 3.05 -22.63
N GLU A 62 12.81 4.21 -23.27
CA GLU A 62 12.66 4.25 -24.72
C GLU A 62 14.04 4.57 -25.32
N LYS A 63 14.76 3.47 -25.56
CA LYS A 63 15.53 3.14 -26.78
C LYS A 63 16.79 3.94 -27.14
#